data_AF-A0A450U6N0-F1
#
_entry.id   AF-A0A450U6N0-F1
#
_cell.length_a   1.000
_cell.length_b   1.000
_cell.length_c   1.000
_cell.angle_alpha   90.00
_cell.angle_beta   90.00
_cell.angle_gamma   90.00
#
_symmetry.space_group_name_H-M   'P 1'
#
loop_
_entity.id
_entity.type
_entity.pdbx_description
1 polymer ?
#
loop_
_entity_poly.entity_id
_entity_poly.type
_entity_poly.pdbx_seq_one_letter_code
_entity_poly.pdbx_strand_id
1 'polypeptide(L)'
;MSEYTFTGYFENQVLRKRPYLKKAWCIRICENPLKVEPQENNRFRFWGSVTELDGRILRVVTLKDKKTIHNAFSDSEIQYMKLDYCKDTDSLYIDLSSRPSVDSMEISDGIVLDYDAEGNITGIDIDNASRKVDLRKVIINKMPSEIEALAA
;
A
#
# COMPACT_ATOMS: atom_id res chain seq x y z
N MET A 1 1.51 17.11 28.12
CA MET A 1 1.06 17.42 26.76
C MET A 1 2.08 16.84 25.81
N SER A 2 1.70 15.95 24.89
CA SER A 2 2.62 15.36 23.92
C SER A 2 3.22 16.48 23.05
N GLU A 3 4.54 16.48 22.83
CA GLU A 3 5.22 17.45 21.94
C GLU A 3 4.84 17.31 20.45
N TYR A 4 3.97 16.34 20.11
CA TYR A 4 3.55 16.04 18.75
C TYR A 4 2.39 16.92 18.29
N THR A 5 2.46 17.37 17.04
CA THR A 5 1.41 18.13 16.36
C THR A 5 0.95 17.39 15.11
N PHE A 6 -0.19 17.80 14.54
CA PHE A 6 -0.78 17.19 13.36
C PHE A 6 -1.01 18.25 12.28
N THR A 7 -0.69 17.92 11.03
CA THR A 7 -0.98 18.83 9.91
C THR A 7 -2.48 18.87 9.61
N GLY A 8 -2.96 19.97 9.01
CA GLY A 8 -4.35 20.04 8.55
C GLY A 8 -4.70 18.99 7.48
N TYR A 9 -3.72 18.54 6.69
CA TYR A 9 -3.90 17.39 5.79
C TYR A 9 -4.19 16.10 6.57
N PHE A 10 -3.46 15.85 7.66
CA PHE A 10 -3.69 14.69 8.51
C PHE A 10 -5.11 14.71 9.08
N GLU A 11 -5.52 15.83 9.67
CA GLU A 11 -6.81 15.94 10.33
C GLU A 11 -7.99 15.86 9.36
N ASN A 12 -7.90 16.55 8.22
CA ASN A 12 -9.03 16.69 7.30
C ASN A 12 -9.08 15.63 6.20
N GLN A 13 -7.94 15.02 5.84
CA GLN A 13 -7.86 14.02 4.76
C GLN A 13 -7.55 12.63 5.28
N VAL A 14 -6.51 12.48 6.10
CA VAL A 14 -6.04 11.15 6.53
C VAL A 14 -7.06 10.51 7.46
N LEU A 15 -7.47 11.19 8.54
CA LEU A 15 -8.47 10.66 9.48
C LEU A 15 -9.84 10.48 8.84
N ARG A 16 -10.22 11.34 7.89
CA ARG A 16 -11.48 11.19 7.13
C ARG A 16 -11.51 9.89 6.32
N LYS A 17 -10.40 9.56 5.64
CA LYS A 17 -10.28 8.33 4.83
C LYS A 17 -10.00 7.08 5.68
N ARG A 18 -9.40 7.25 6.87
CA ARG A 18 -8.99 6.16 7.76
C ARG A 18 -9.57 6.38 9.17
N PRO A 19 -10.89 6.24 9.33
CA PRO A 19 -11.55 6.52 10.61
C PRO A 19 -11.11 5.58 11.73
N TYR A 20 -10.53 4.43 11.41
CA TYR A 20 -9.96 3.50 12.37
C TYR A 20 -8.66 4.03 13.02
N LEU A 21 -7.96 4.97 12.38
CA LEU A 21 -6.64 5.43 12.79
C LEU A 21 -6.73 6.40 13.97
N LYS A 22 -5.99 6.11 15.06
CA LYS A 22 -5.97 6.96 16.25
C LYS A 22 -4.68 7.77 16.33
N LYS A 23 -4.81 9.06 16.68
CA LYS A 23 -3.66 9.97 16.92
C LYS A 23 -2.67 9.41 17.95
N ALA A 24 -3.18 8.79 19.02
CA ALA A 24 -2.35 8.18 20.06
C ALA A 24 -1.45 7.06 19.53
N TRP A 25 -1.92 6.26 18.58
CA TRP A 25 -1.10 5.23 17.95
C TRP A 25 0.05 5.83 17.14
N CYS A 26 -0.22 6.92 16.41
CA CYS A 26 0.80 7.59 15.61
C CYS A 26 1.91 8.16 16.49
N ILE A 27 1.54 8.80 17.61
CA ILE A 27 2.48 9.32 18.60
C ILE A 27 3.33 8.19 19.17
N ARG A 28 2.69 7.10 19.62
CA ARG A 28 3.39 5.93 20.18
C ARG A 28 4.42 5.34 19.23
N ILE A 29 4.11 5.28 17.94
CA ILE A 29 5.03 4.77 16.91
C ILE A 29 6.20 5.72 16.68
N CYS A 30 5.98 7.03 16.70
CA CYS A 30 7.08 8.00 16.61
C CYS A 30 8.00 7.95 17.85
N GLU A 31 7.44 7.68 19.04
CA GLU A 31 8.20 7.58 20.29
C GLU A 31 8.99 6.28 20.41
N ASN A 32 8.43 5.15 19.94
CA ASN A 32 9.08 3.84 20.00
C ASN A 32 8.93 3.08 18.67
N PRO A 33 9.64 3.53 17.62
CA PRO A 33 9.57 2.90 16.30
C PRO A 33 10.33 1.58 16.26
N LEU A 34 9.81 0.62 15.52
CA LEU A 34 10.55 -0.58 15.10
C LEU A 34 11.60 -0.24 14.04
N LYS A 35 11.29 0.73 13.17
CA LYS A 35 12.18 1.19 12.08
C LYS A 35 11.96 2.67 11.81
N VAL A 36 13.02 3.36 11.42
CA VAL A 36 12.98 4.77 10.99
C VAL A 36 13.76 4.93 9.69
N GLU A 37 13.18 5.62 8.72
CA GLU A 37 13.86 5.94 7.46
C GLU A 37 13.62 7.40 7.05
N PRO A 38 14.65 8.09 6.52
CA PRO A 38 14.45 9.33 5.80
C PRO A 38 13.70 9.09 4.48
N GLN A 39 12.88 10.04 4.08
CA GLN A 39 12.19 10.08 2.78
C GLN A 39 12.55 11.39 2.06
N GLU A 40 12.43 11.41 0.72
CA GLU A 40 12.49 12.62 -0.10
C GLU A 40 11.61 13.76 0.47
N ASN A 41 12.00 15.01 0.19
CA ASN A 41 11.35 16.24 0.67
C ASN A 41 11.40 16.45 2.20
N ASN A 42 12.47 16.02 2.88
CA ASN A 42 12.68 16.22 4.31
C ASN A 42 11.56 15.64 5.18
N ARG A 43 11.09 14.43 4.83
CA ARG A 43 10.13 13.68 5.63
C ARG A 43 10.83 12.49 6.29
N PHE A 44 10.23 11.99 7.36
CA PHE A 44 10.68 10.78 8.02
C PHE A 44 9.53 9.80 8.13
N ARG A 45 9.83 8.52 7.92
CA ARG A 45 8.90 7.41 8.09
C ARG A 45 9.28 6.63 9.34
N PHE A 46 8.27 6.29 10.13
CA PHE A 46 8.37 5.51 11.35
C PHE A 46 7.45 4.31 11.23
N TRP A 47 7.94 3.12 11.52
CA TRP A 47 7.13 1.91 11.52
C TRP A 47 6.94 1.42 12.96
N GLY A 48 5.75 0.94 13.28
CA GLY A 48 5.50 0.28 14.56
C GLY A 48 4.25 -0.58 14.52
N SER A 49 4.27 -1.67 15.28
CA SER A 49 3.13 -2.55 15.45
C SER A 49 2.07 -1.90 16.33
N VAL A 50 0.80 -2.08 15.98
CA VAL A 50 -0.34 -1.66 16.80
C VAL A 50 -1.09 -2.90 17.27
N THR A 51 -0.96 -3.22 18.55
CA THR A 51 -1.62 -4.38 19.16
C THR A 51 -3.14 -4.32 19.00
N GLU A 52 -3.71 -3.12 19.05
CA GLU A 52 -5.14 -2.86 18.85
C GLU A 52 -5.61 -3.05 17.40
N LEU A 53 -4.68 -3.29 16.46
CA LEU A 53 -4.93 -3.65 15.06
C LEU A 53 -4.37 -5.04 14.76
N ASP A 54 -4.54 -5.99 15.68
CA ASP A 54 -4.04 -7.38 15.55
C ASP A 54 -2.52 -7.47 15.28
N GLY A 55 -1.75 -6.53 15.82
CA GLY A 55 -0.31 -6.47 15.63
C GLY A 55 0.13 -5.94 14.27
N ARG A 56 -0.79 -5.44 13.42
CA ARG A 56 -0.45 -4.84 12.12
C ARG A 56 0.55 -3.70 12.25
N ILE A 57 1.40 -3.58 11.24
CA ILE A 57 2.37 -2.49 11.14
C ILE A 57 1.67 -1.24 10.62
N LEU A 58 1.77 -0.16 11.39
CA LEU A 58 1.45 1.19 10.93
C LEU A 58 2.74 1.91 10.55
N ARG A 59 2.69 2.64 9.43
CA ARG A 59 3.71 3.56 8.99
C ARG A 59 3.24 4.99 9.19
N VAL A 60 3.98 5.77 9.95
CA VAL A 60 3.71 7.17 10.28
C VAL A 60 4.74 8.05 9.56
N VAL A 61 4.27 9.11 8.93
CA VAL A 61 5.10 10.07 8.20
C VAL A 61 5.07 11.41 8.92
N THR A 62 6.24 11.93 9.25
CA THR A 62 6.40 13.26 9.84
C THR A 62 7.07 14.23 8.87
N LEU A 63 7.00 15.51 9.19
CA LEU A 63 7.84 16.53 8.56
C LEU A 63 9.28 16.49 9.12
N LYS A 64 10.10 17.47 8.72
CA LYS A 64 11.54 17.57 9.03
C LYS A 64 11.86 17.56 10.53
N ASP A 65 10.93 18.03 11.35
CA ASP A 65 11.09 18.16 12.81
C ASP A 65 10.88 16.84 13.57
N LYS A 66 10.44 15.77 12.88
CA LYS A 66 10.09 14.48 13.47
C LYS A 66 8.96 14.51 14.51
N LYS A 67 8.31 15.67 14.69
CA LYS A 67 7.24 15.90 15.68
C LYS A 67 5.91 16.28 15.05
N THR A 68 5.92 16.89 13.87
CA THR A 68 4.72 17.22 13.13
C THR A 68 4.29 16.03 12.26
N ILE A 69 3.26 15.32 12.69
CA ILE A 69 2.70 14.16 12.00
C ILE A 69 1.87 14.63 10.81
N HIS A 70 2.27 14.17 9.62
CA HIS A 70 1.68 14.57 8.35
C HIS A 70 0.78 13.49 7.74
N ASN A 71 1.18 12.22 7.82
CA ASN A 71 0.41 11.10 7.30
C ASN A 71 0.58 9.87 8.20
N ALA A 72 -0.36 8.94 8.16
CA ALA A 72 -0.22 7.62 8.74
C ALA A 72 -1.17 6.65 8.05
N PHE A 73 -0.71 5.44 7.85
CA PHE A 73 -1.45 4.39 7.16
C PHE A 73 -0.89 3.04 7.59
N SER A 74 -1.71 1.99 7.52
CA SER A 74 -1.17 0.64 7.71
C SER A 74 -0.23 0.30 6.56
N ASP A 75 0.84 -0.46 6.80
CA ASP A 75 1.74 -0.84 5.71
C ASP A 75 1.00 -1.73 4.67
N SER A 76 -0.09 -2.38 5.08
CA SER A 76 -1.08 -3.01 4.20
C SER A 76 -1.84 -2.04 3.27
N GLU A 77 -1.80 -0.73 3.49
CA GLU A 77 -2.46 0.29 2.64
C GLU A 77 -1.52 0.95 1.61
N ILE A 78 -0.22 0.66 1.62
CA ILE A 78 0.67 1.01 0.50
C ILE A 78 0.70 -0.19 -0.43
N GLN A 79 -0.27 -0.23 -1.33
CA GLN A 79 -0.20 -1.13 -2.47
C GLN A 79 0.56 -0.39 -3.58
N TYR A 80 1.84 -0.73 -3.70
CA TYR A 80 2.53 -0.63 -4.98
C TYR A 80 1.83 -1.57 -5.96
N MET A 81 2.01 -1.34 -7.27
CA MET A 81 1.62 -2.33 -8.25
C MET A 81 2.37 -3.64 -7.95
N LYS A 82 1.65 -4.77 -7.92
CA LYS A 82 2.22 -6.09 -7.64
C LYS A 82 1.82 -7.08 -8.72
N LEU A 83 2.74 -8.01 -9.00
CA LEU A 83 2.48 -9.17 -9.83
C LEU A 83 2.71 -10.40 -8.96
N ASP A 84 1.62 -11.09 -8.64
CA ASP A 84 1.63 -12.26 -7.77
C ASP A 84 1.22 -13.50 -8.58
N TYR A 85 2.14 -14.45 -8.72
CA TYR A 85 1.88 -15.71 -9.41
C TYR A 85 1.69 -16.85 -8.40
N CYS A 86 0.53 -17.49 -8.43
CA CYS A 86 0.23 -18.69 -7.65
C CYS A 86 0.46 -19.94 -8.51
N LYS A 87 1.51 -20.69 -8.20
CA LYS A 87 1.86 -21.92 -8.93
C LYS A 87 0.84 -23.04 -8.75
N ASP A 88 0.19 -23.12 -7.59
CA ASP A 88 -0.75 -24.21 -7.27
C ASP A 88 -2.05 -24.12 -8.07
N THR A 89 -2.52 -22.90 -8.34
CA THR A 89 -3.72 -22.65 -9.15
C THR A 89 -3.40 -22.26 -10.60
N ASP A 90 -2.12 -22.05 -10.92
CA ASP A 90 -1.68 -21.44 -12.18
C ASP A 90 -2.39 -20.11 -12.49
N SER A 91 -2.52 -19.26 -11.47
CA SER A 91 -3.17 -17.93 -11.58
C SER A 91 -2.15 -16.82 -11.42
N LEU A 92 -2.22 -15.79 -12.26
CA LEU A 92 -1.44 -14.57 -12.16
C LEU A 92 -2.37 -13.40 -11.82
N TYR A 93 -2.17 -12.81 -10.66
CA TYR A 93 -2.84 -11.58 -10.27
C TYR A 93 -1.92 -10.38 -10.45
N ILE A 94 -2.43 -9.34 -11.10
CA ILE A 94 -1.76 -8.05 -11.27
C ILE A 94 -2.57 -7.01 -10.52
N ASP A 95 -2.07 -6.63 -9.35
CA ASP A 95 -2.63 -5.55 -8.54
C ASP A 95 -2.12 -4.22 -9.07
N LEU A 96 -3.02 -3.36 -9.55
CA LEU A 96 -2.66 -2.08 -10.19
C LEU A 96 -2.83 -0.88 -9.26
N SER A 97 -3.71 -0.97 -8.27
CA SER A 97 -3.98 0.15 -7.38
C SER A 97 -4.57 -0.28 -6.03
N SER A 98 -4.26 0.48 -4.98
CA SER A 98 -4.83 0.28 -3.64
C SER A 98 -6.30 0.67 -3.50
N ARG A 99 -7.01 0.95 -4.61
CA ARG A 99 -8.42 1.36 -4.57
C ARG A 99 -9.29 0.11 -4.42
N PRO A 100 -10.37 0.15 -3.64
CA PRO A 100 -11.26 -0.99 -3.49
C PRO A 100 -11.92 -1.32 -4.84
N SER A 101 -11.83 -2.59 -5.24
CA SER A 101 -12.66 -3.12 -6.31
C SER A 101 -14.12 -3.19 -5.84
N VAL A 102 -15.04 -2.77 -6.70
CA VAL A 102 -16.48 -2.87 -6.47
C VAL A 102 -17.20 -3.65 -7.57
N ASP A 103 -16.51 -3.94 -8.67
CA ASP A 103 -17.04 -4.67 -9.82
C ASP A 103 -15.91 -5.44 -10.51
N SER A 104 -16.25 -6.55 -11.17
CA SER A 104 -15.31 -7.40 -11.89
C SER A 104 -15.95 -7.91 -13.18
N MET A 105 -15.20 -7.86 -14.28
CA MET A 105 -15.69 -8.27 -15.61
C MET A 105 -14.71 -9.22 -16.28
N GLU A 106 -15.20 -10.39 -16.69
CA GLU A 106 -14.45 -11.32 -17.53
C GLU A 106 -14.47 -10.82 -18.99
N ILE A 107 -13.28 -10.57 -19.56
CA ILE A 107 -13.14 -10.05 -20.94
C ILE A 107 -12.83 -11.14 -21.96
N SER A 108 -12.34 -12.27 -21.48
CA SER A 108 -12.10 -13.51 -22.24
C SER A 108 -11.89 -14.64 -21.25
N ASP A 109 -12.02 -15.89 -21.70
CA ASP A 109 -11.90 -17.09 -20.86
C ASP A 109 -10.73 -17.02 -19.86
N GLY A 110 -11.07 -16.93 -18.57
CA GLY A 110 -10.15 -16.83 -17.44
C GLY A 110 -9.26 -15.59 -17.45
N ILE A 111 -9.75 -14.45 -17.95
CA ILE A 111 -9.13 -13.12 -17.81
C ILE A 111 -10.18 -12.15 -17.28
N VAL A 112 -9.97 -11.66 -16.06
CA VAL A 112 -10.91 -10.79 -15.33
C VAL A 112 -10.26 -9.44 -15.06
N LEU A 113 -11.00 -8.36 -15.27
CA LEU A 113 -10.62 -7.00 -14.89
C LEU A 113 -11.45 -6.56 -13.68
N ASP A 114 -10.77 -6.00 -12.68
CA ASP A 114 -11.40 -5.41 -11.49
C ASP A 114 -11.53 -3.89 -11.67
N TYR A 115 -12.64 -3.32 -11.19
CA TYR A 115 -12.95 -1.90 -11.34
C TYR A 115 -13.28 -1.24 -9.99
N ASP A 116 -12.84 0.00 -9.81
CA ASP A 116 -13.30 0.86 -8.73
C ASP A 116 -14.65 1.51 -9.05
N ALA A 117 -15.23 2.20 -8.07
CA ALA A 117 -16.52 2.88 -8.21
C ALA A 117 -16.53 4.03 -9.25
N GLU A 118 -15.36 4.46 -9.72
CA GLU A 118 -15.21 5.47 -10.78
C GLU A 118 -15.00 4.83 -12.16
N GLY A 119 -14.97 3.49 -12.25
CA GLY A 119 -14.74 2.74 -13.48
C GLY A 119 -13.27 2.63 -13.89
N ASN A 120 -12.33 2.94 -12.99
CA ASN A 120 -10.91 2.71 -13.24
C ASN A 120 -10.52 1.28 -12.90
N ILE A 121 -9.61 0.69 -13.67
CA ILE A 121 -9.11 -0.66 -13.42
C ILE A 121 -8.24 -0.66 -12.16
N THR A 122 -8.51 -1.59 -11.25
CA THR A 122 -7.77 -1.77 -9.99
C THR A 122 -6.90 -3.03 -9.99
N GLY A 123 -7.28 -4.04 -10.77
CA GLY A 123 -6.58 -5.32 -10.82
C GLY A 123 -6.89 -6.11 -12.09
N ILE A 124 -6.07 -7.13 -12.36
CA ILE A 124 -6.25 -8.10 -13.44
C ILE A 124 -6.00 -9.49 -12.89
N ASP A 125 -6.94 -10.41 -13.07
CA ASP A 125 -6.76 -11.82 -12.78
C ASP A 125 -6.65 -12.62 -14.09
N ILE A 126 -5.70 -13.56 -14.13
CA ILE A 126 -5.43 -14.43 -15.28
C ILE A 126 -5.30 -15.86 -14.79
N ASP A 127 -6.31 -16.67 -15.06
CA ASP A 127 -6.30 -18.11 -14.80
C ASP A 127 -5.57 -18.87 -15.90
N ASN A 128 -5.00 -20.03 -15.55
CA ASN A 128 -4.15 -20.82 -16.45
C ASN A 128 -3.05 -19.96 -17.09
N ALA A 129 -2.45 -19.08 -16.29
CA ALA A 129 -1.54 -18.02 -16.75
C ALA A 129 -0.35 -18.60 -17.53
N SER A 130 0.20 -19.73 -17.11
CA SER A 130 1.33 -20.39 -17.81
C SER A 130 1.03 -20.73 -19.27
N ARG A 131 -0.26 -20.83 -19.64
CA ARG A 131 -0.71 -21.13 -21.01
C ARG A 131 -1.06 -19.87 -21.81
N LYS A 132 -1.22 -18.73 -21.16
CA LYS A 132 -1.69 -17.47 -21.74
C LYS A 132 -0.61 -16.40 -21.81
N VAL A 133 0.38 -16.43 -20.92
CA VAL A 133 1.45 -15.43 -20.82
C VAL A 133 2.83 -16.08 -20.65
N ASP A 134 3.88 -15.39 -21.12
CA ASP A 134 5.26 -15.86 -20.99
C ASP A 134 5.84 -15.47 -19.62
N LEU A 135 5.78 -16.42 -18.67
CA LEU A 135 6.25 -16.23 -17.31
C LEU A 135 7.78 -16.38 -17.14
N ARG A 136 8.54 -16.62 -18.22
CA ARG A 136 10.00 -16.87 -18.12
C ARG A 136 10.79 -15.62 -17.74
N LYS A 137 10.30 -14.43 -18.10
CA LYS A 137 10.98 -13.17 -17.83
C LYS A 137 10.01 -11.99 -17.85
N VAL A 138 10.08 -11.15 -16.82
CA VAL A 138 9.40 -9.84 -16.80
C VAL A 138 10.40 -8.77 -17.25
N ILE A 139 10.00 -7.91 -18.19
CA ILE A 139 10.80 -6.78 -18.67
C ILE A 139 10.00 -5.50 -18.42
N ILE A 140 10.56 -4.59 -17.62
CA ILE A 140 9.98 -3.28 -17.33
C ILE A 140 10.91 -2.22 -17.90
N ASN A 141 10.39 -1.33 -18.76
CA ASN A 141 11.18 -0.29 -19.42
C ASN A 141 10.55 1.09 -19.20
N LYS A 142 11.38 2.10 -18.93
CA LYS A 142 10.97 3.50 -18.68
C LYS A 142 9.93 3.65 -17.55
N MET A 143 9.99 2.79 -16.54
CA MET A 143 9.11 2.92 -15.36
C MET A 143 9.49 4.19 -14.59
N PRO A 144 8.53 5.05 -14.22
CA PRO A 144 8.81 6.26 -13.46
C PRO A 144 9.09 5.99 -11.97
N SER A 145 9.09 4.72 -11.54
CA SER A 145 9.24 4.30 -10.15
C SER A 145 10.36 3.27 -9.99
N GLU A 146 10.82 3.12 -8.74
CA GLU A 146 11.68 2.01 -8.34
C GLU A 146 10.97 0.67 -8.52
N ILE A 147 11.76 -0.38 -8.79
CA ILE A 147 11.29 -1.74 -9.02
C ILE A 147 11.89 -2.65 -7.95
N GLU A 148 11.04 -3.39 -7.25
CA GLU A 148 11.45 -4.40 -6.28
C GLU A 148 11.09 -5.79 -6.83
N ALA A 149 12.04 -6.72 -6.80
CA ALA A 149 11.84 -8.11 -7.19
C ALA A 149 12.00 -8.99 -5.94
N LEU A 150 10.91 -9.62 -5.51
CA LEU A 150 10.90 -10.57 -4.41
C LEU A 150 11.16 -11.96 -4.98
N ALA A 151 12.18 -12.65 -4.47
CA ALA A 151 12.43 -14.04 -4.82
C ALA A 151 11.40 -14.94 -4.12
N ALA A 152 10.82 -15.87 -4.89
CA ALA A 152 9.99 -16.96 -4.37
C ALA A 152 10.85 -18.07 -3.74
#